data_AF-A0A2U8QRW1-F1
#
_entry.id   AF-A0A2U8QRW1-F1
#
_cell.length_a   1.000
_cell.length_b   1.000
_cell.length_c   1.000
_cell.angle_alpha   90.00
_cell.angle_beta   90.00
_cell.angle_gamma   90.00
#
_symmetry.space_group_name_H-M   'P 1'
#
loop_
_entity.id
_entity.type
_entity.pdbx_description
1 polymer ?
#
loop_
_entity_poly.entity_id
_entity_poly.type
_entity_poly.pdbx_seq_one_letter_code
_entity_poly.pdbx_strand_id
1 'polypeptide(L)'
;MSEFNNVMSNKSDLELYEILYYKKNSYVPEALISAENEFKSRNISKAKISEFEQQLQSRANKKLIRENQKELLIQKTQDLGKLFIPTEKDTLTKSLLSLCIFLSISYLFYFISNFSLTITLLNDLNDWDLSMTEHFLPLILFPIGIFGLWKIKKYGWFIIVSLLTYYSFATIYAGISSYKLSYGNEGGVYSQLDNLFPKPNLINLILRLVIIGGLVFFLHRNKILQVYKIKKTNGITLVLVIVVLTTMIWWSLI
;
A
#
# COMPACT_ATOMS: atom_id res chain seq x y z
N MET A 1 25.83 23.05 -49.79
CA MET A 1 25.94 21.91 -48.85
C MET A 1 24.52 21.50 -48.48
N SER A 2 24.13 20.24 -48.63
CA SER A 2 22.78 19.80 -48.22
C SER A 2 22.68 19.77 -46.69
N GLU A 3 21.49 19.97 -46.15
CA GLU A 3 21.23 19.93 -44.70
C GLU A 3 21.67 18.58 -44.09
N PHE A 4 21.42 17.48 -44.81
CA PHE A 4 21.85 16.14 -44.41
C PHE A 4 23.37 15.98 -44.30
N ASN A 5 24.16 16.66 -45.14
CA ASN A 5 25.62 16.61 -45.05
C ASN A 5 26.11 17.26 -43.75
N ASN A 6 25.52 18.39 -43.34
CA ASN A 6 25.87 19.06 -42.07
C ASN A 6 25.44 18.24 -40.85
N VAL A 7 24.29 17.56 -40.92
CA VAL A 7 23.82 16.69 -39.84
C VAL A 7 24.74 15.47 -39.69
N MET A 8 25.12 14.84 -40.80
CA MET A 8 25.98 13.65 -40.79
C MET A 8 27.44 13.96 -40.45
N SER A 9 27.96 15.13 -40.83
CA SER A 9 29.30 15.56 -40.42
C SER A 9 29.43 15.73 -38.90
N ASN A 10 28.34 16.11 -38.22
CA ASN A 10 28.31 16.26 -36.77
C ASN A 10 28.11 14.94 -36.00
N LYS A 11 27.84 13.83 -36.70
CA LYS A 11 27.71 12.50 -36.07
C LYS A 11 29.07 11.88 -35.80
N SER A 12 29.16 11.11 -34.72
CA SER A 12 30.35 10.31 -34.41
C SER A 12 30.50 9.12 -35.35
N ASP A 13 31.73 8.60 -35.49
CA ASP A 13 32.02 7.44 -36.35
C ASP A 13 31.15 6.21 -36.01
N LEU A 14 30.91 6.00 -34.72
CA LEU A 14 30.03 4.93 -34.20
C LEU A 14 28.57 5.15 -34.62
N GLU A 15 28.07 6.40 -34.55
CA GLU A 15 26.69 6.73 -34.93
C GLU A 15 26.49 6.59 -36.44
N LEU A 16 27.46 7.01 -37.26
CA LEU A 16 27.41 6.80 -38.71
C LEU A 16 27.38 5.31 -39.04
N TYR A 17 28.21 4.50 -38.36
CA TYR A 17 28.18 3.04 -38.51
C TYR A 17 26.82 2.45 -38.08
N GLU A 18 26.27 2.87 -36.95
CA GLU A 18 24.96 2.42 -36.48
C GLU A 18 23.83 2.76 -37.47
N ILE A 19 23.85 3.96 -38.06
CA ILE A 19 22.86 4.42 -39.04
C ILE A 19 22.90 3.56 -40.31
N LEU A 20 24.10 3.32 -40.85
CA LEU A 20 24.27 2.61 -42.12
C LEU A 20 23.91 1.12 -42.03
N TYR A 21 24.23 0.47 -40.91
CA TYR A 21 24.14 -0.99 -40.80
C TYR A 21 22.99 -1.50 -39.92
N TYR A 22 22.54 -0.73 -38.92
CA TYR A 22 21.53 -1.19 -37.95
C TYR A 22 20.24 -0.38 -37.96
N LYS A 23 20.26 0.88 -38.41
CA LYS A 23 19.08 1.76 -38.44
C LYS A 23 18.67 2.20 -39.85
N LYS A 24 19.12 1.50 -40.89
CA LYS A 24 18.87 1.87 -42.30
C LYS A 24 17.40 2.17 -42.62
N ASN A 25 16.48 1.40 -42.02
CA ASN A 25 15.04 1.54 -42.26
C ASN A 25 14.39 2.74 -41.53
N SER A 26 15.11 3.41 -40.65
CA SER A 26 14.61 4.56 -39.87
C SER A 26 15.01 5.91 -40.48
N TYR A 27 15.71 5.91 -41.62
CA TYR A 27 16.23 7.12 -42.27
C TYR A 27 15.77 7.21 -43.72
N VAL A 28 15.63 8.43 -44.22
CA VAL A 28 15.34 8.72 -45.63
C VAL A 28 16.57 8.41 -46.51
N PRO A 29 16.38 8.03 -47.80
CA PRO A 29 17.48 7.63 -48.69
C PRO A 29 18.58 8.69 -48.83
N GLU A 30 18.21 9.98 -48.88
CA GLU A 30 19.14 11.10 -49.01
C GLU A 30 20.09 11.20 -47.79
N ALA A 31 19.57 10.92 -46.59
CA ALA A 31 20.35 10.89 -45.36
C ALA A 31 21.32 9.70 -45.32
N LEU A 32 20.93 8.56 -45.87
CA LEU A 32 21.80 7.38 -45.98
C LEU A 32 22.97 7.62 -46.95
N ILE A 33 22.71 8.29 -48.08
CA ILE A 33 23.76 8.66 -49.05
C ILE A 33 24.74 9.65 -48.41
N SER A 34 24.25 10.67 -47.71
CA SER A 34 25.10 11.61 -46.96
C SER A 34 25.94 10.92 -45.88
N ALA A 35 25.34 9.98 -45.13
CA ALA A 35 26.04 9.20 -44.13
C ALA A 35 27.11 8.28 -44.74
N GLU A 36 26.83 7.66 -45.89
CA GLU A 36 27.78 6.79 -46.58
C GLU A 36 28.98 7.57 -47.12
N ASN A 37 28.74 8.74 -47.70
CA ASN A 37 29.79 9.63 -48.20
C ASN A 37 30.69 10.13 -47.07
N GLU A 38 30.10 10.53 -45.95
CA GLU A 38 30.83 10.98 -44.76
C GLU A 38 31.58 9.82 -44.08
N PHE A 39 30.99 8.63 -44.05
CA PHE A 39 31.65 7.45 -43.49
C PHE A 39 32.87 7.01 -44.33
N LYS A 40 32.76 7.08 -45.66
CA LYS A 40 33.86 6.81 -46.60
C LYS A 40 34.94 7.88 -46.53
N SER A 41 34.58 9.16 -46.42
CA SER A 41 35.55 10.27 -46.34
C SER A 41 36.47 10.16 -45.11
N ARG A 42 35.96 9.58 -44.01
CA ARG A 42 36.70 9.41 -42.75
C ARG A 42 37.69 8.25 -42.72
N ASN A 43 37.74 7.39 -43.75
CA ASN A 43 38.70 6.29 -43.88
C ASN A 43 38.88 5.45 -42.59
N ILE A 44 37.76 5.03 -41.99
CA ILE A 44 37.76 4.32 -40.72
C ILE A 44 38.44 2.96 -40.87
N SER A 45 39.39 2.65 -39.99
CA SER A 45 40.15 1.40 -40.03
C SER A 45 39.29 0.18 -39.69
N LYS A 46 39.62 -0.99 -40.25
CA LYS A 46 38.93 -2.26 -39.95
C LYS A 46 38.94 -2.62 -38.47
N ALA A 47 40.00 -2.23 -37.74
CA ALA A 47 40.10 -2.44 -36.30
C ALA A 47 39.04 -1.63 -35.52
N LYS A 48 38.80 -0.36 -35.90
CA LYS A 48 37.73 0.48 -35.33
C LYS A 48 36.34 -0.06 -35.64
N ILE A 49 36.13 -0.60 -36.84
CA ILE A 49 34.84 -1.23 -37.21
C ILE A 49 34.52 -2.41 -36.29
N SER A 50 35.51 -3.27 -36.01
CA SER A 50 35.35 -4.38 -35.06
C SER A 50 35.05 -3.89 -33.63
N GLU A 51 35.64 -2.77 -33.21
CA GLU A 51 35.34 -2.16 -31.91
C GLU A 51 33.90 -1.64 -31.86
N PHE A 52 33.40 -1.04 -32.95
CA PHE A 52 32.01 -0.57 -33.04
C PHE A 52 31.01 -1.73 -32.94
N GLU A 53 31.28 -2.85 -33.61
CA GLU A 53 30.46 -4.07 -33.50
C GLU A 53 30.40 -4.58 -32.06
N GLN A 54 31.55 -4.68 -31.38
CA GLN A 54 31.59 -5.09 -29.97
C GLN A 54 30.84 -4.12 -29.06
N GLN A 55 31.00 -2.81 -29.27
CA GLN A 55 30.28 -1.80 -28.48
C GLN A 55 28.77 -1.89 -28.70
N LEU A 56 28.30 -2.04 -29.93
CA LEU A 56 26.88 -2.17 -30.25
C LEU A 56 26.29 -3.47 -29.68
N GLN A 57 26.99 -4.60 -29.78
CA GLN A 57 26.56 -5.86 -29.16
C GLN A 57 26.49 -5.75 -27.63
N SER A 58 27.48 -5.10 -26.99
CA SER A 58 27.47 -4.89 -25.54
C SER A 58 26.30 -4.00 -25.08
N ARG A 59 25.94 -2.97 -25.89
CA ARG A 59 24.79 -2.09 -25.62
C ARG A 59 23.48 -2.85 -25.79
N ALA A 60 23.35 -3.68 -26.83
CA ALA A 60 22.18 -4.52 -27.05
C ALA A 60 21.98 -5.52 -25.88
N ASN A 61 23.04 -6.20 -25.46
CA ASN A 61 23.00 -7.13 -24.33
C ASN A 61 22.66 -6.44 -23.01
N LYS A 62 23.25 -5.26 -22.72
CA LYS A 62 22.90 -4.48 -21.52
C LYS A 62 21.45 -4.00 -21.54
N LYS A 63 20.92 -3.63 -22.71
CA LYS A 63 19.52 -3.23 -22.86
C LYS A 63 18.58 -4.41 -22.61
N LEU A 64 18.88 -5.57 -23.19
CA LEU A 64 18.13 -6.82 -22.98
C LEU A 64 18.16 -7.28 -21.52
N ILE A 65 19.31 -7.19 -20.84
CA ILE A 65 19.40 -7.49 -19.40
C ILE A 65 18.54 -6.52 -18.57
N ARG A 66 18.56 -5.22 -18.88
CA ARG A 66 17.74 -4.22 -18.19
C ARG A 66 16.24 -4.42 -18.44
N GLU A 67 15.86 -4.80 -19.65
CA GLU A 67 14.47 -5.11 -20.02
C GLU A 67 14.01 -6.38 -19.28
N ASN A 68 14.81 -7.46 -19.29
CA ASN A 68 14.53 -8.68 -18.53
C ASN A 68 14.45 -8.41 -17.02
N GLN A 69 15.32 -7.55 -16.46
CA GLN A 69 15.25 -7.15 -15.06
C GLN A 69 13.99 -6.34 -14.74
N LYS A 70 13.59 -5.42 -15.63
CA LYS A 70 12.32 -4.68 -15.48
C LYS A 70 11.12 -5.62 -15.56
N GLU A 71 11.10 -6.57 -16.50
CA GLU A 71 10.06 -7.58 -16.61
C GLU A 71 10.01 -8.48 -15.37
N LEU A 72 11.16 -8.90 -14.83
CA LEU A 72 11.23 -9.67 -13.58
C LEU A 72 10.72 -8.85 -12.37
N LEU A 73 11.00 -7.55 -12.31
CA LEU A 73 10.48 -6.66 -11.26
C LEU A 73 8.98 -6.43 -11.41
N ILE A 74 8.49 -6.30 -12.65
CA ILE A 74 7.06 -6.20 -12.96
C ILE A 74 6.36 -7.51 -12.61
N GLN A 75 6.95 -8.67 -12.92
CA GLN A 75 6.40 -9.97 -12.54
C GLN A 75 6.40 -10.16 -11.01
N LYS A 76 7.49 -9.81 -10.31
CA LYS A 76 7.55 -9.86 -8.84
C LYS A 76 6.53 -8.92 -8.19
N THR A 77 6.34 -7.72 -8.72
CA THR A 77 5.31 -6.77 -8.23
C THR A 77 3.89 -7.19 -8.60
N GLN A 78 3.69 -7.86 -9.74
CA GLN A 78 2.41 -8.48 -10.11
C GLN A 78 2.11 -9.71 -9.25
N ASP A 79 3.11 -10.50 -8.87
CA ASP A 79 2.92 -11.66 -8.00
C ASP A 79 2.68 -11.27 -6.55
N LEU A 80 3.34 -10.21 -6.07
CA LEU A 80 2.94 -9.54 -4.82
C LEU A 80 1.55 -8.91 -4.96
N GLY A 81 1.25 -8.26 -6.08
CA GLY A 81 -0.06 -7.68 -6.39
C GLY A 81 -1.18 -8.71 -6.43
N LYS A 82 -0.94 -9.94 -6.89
CA LYS A 82 -1.90 -11.06 -6.87
C LYS A 82 -2.18 -11.61 -5.47
N LEU A 83 -1.28 -11.39 -4.50
CA LEU A 83 -1.57 -11.64 -3.07
C LEU A 83 -2.54 -10.60 -2.48
N PHE A 84 -2.61 -9.41 -3.08
CA PHE A 84 -3.48 -8.31 -2.65
C PHE A 84 -4.73 -8.09 -3.53
N ILE A 85 -4.74 -8.58 -4.79
CA ILE A 85 -5.84 -8.46 -5.75
C ILE A 85 -6.19 -9.86 -6.29
N PRO A 86 -7.29 -10.48 -5.84
CA PRO A 86 -7.60 -11.87 -6.14
C PRO A 86 -8.16 -12.06 -7.57
N THR A 87 -7.57 -12.95 -8.37
CA THR A 87 -8.02 -13.37 -9.73
C THR A 87 -9.06 -14.50 -9.74
N GLU A 88 -10.01 -14.38 -10.68
CA GLU A 88 -11.43 -14.77 -10.66
C GLU A 88 -11.88 -16.19 -10.28
N LYS A 89 -11.04 -17.23 -10.19
CA LYS A 89 -11.55 -18.61 -9.99
C LYS A 89 -11.38 -19.21 -8.60
N ASP A 90 -10.83 -18.48 -7.64
CA ASP A 90 -10.70 -18.94 -6.25
C ASP A 90 -10.63 -17.78 -5.23
N THR A 91 -11.31 -16.67 -5.56
CA THR A 91 -11.00 -15.34 -5.01
C THR A 91 -11.44 -15.12 -3.58
N LEU A 92 -12.58 -15.69 -3.18
CA LEU A 92 -13.20 -15.34 -1.91
C LEU A 92 -12.46 -15.94 -0.72
N THR A 93 -12.14 -17.23 -0.77
CA THR A 93 -11.37 -17.92 0.27
C THR A 93 -9.98 -17.33 0.42
N LYS A 94 -9.30 -17.03 -0.69
CA LYS A 94 -7.98 -16.36 -0.69
C LYS A 94 -8.06 -14.95 -0.12
N SER A 95 -9.10 -14.19 -0.46
CA SER A 95 -9.29 -12.83 0.08
C SER A 95 -9.58 -12.83 1.58
N LEU A 96 -10.37 -13.79 2.09
CA LEU A 96 -10.62 -13.95 3.52
C LEU A 96 -9.37 -14.41 4.26
N LEU A 97 -8.58 -15.31 3.66
CA LEU A 97 -7.32 -15.74 4.22
C LEU A 97 -6.32 -14.57 4.30
N SER A 98 -6.20 -13.79 3.22
CA SER A 98 -5.37 -12.58 3.17
C SER A 98 -5.81 -11.56 4.23
N LEU A 99 -7.13 -11.36 4.40
CA LEU A 99 -7.68 -10.54 5.47
C LEU A 99 -7.31 -11.08 6.86
N CYS A 100 -7.42 -12.38 7.10
CA CYS A 100 -7.04 -12.98 8.38
C CYS A 100 -5.54 -12.77 8.67
N ILE A 101 -4.67 -12.97 7.67
CA ILE A 101 -3.23 -12.73 7.79
C ILE A 101 -2.96 -11.26 8.12
N PHE A 102 -3.57 -10.34 7.39
CA PHE A 102 -3.44 -8.90 7.62
C PHE A 102 -3.87 -8.51 9.05
N LEU A 103 -5.01 -9.02 9.51
CA LEU A 103 -5.52 -8.77 10.85
C LEU A 103 -4.61 -9.40 11.93
N SER A 104 -4.09 -10.61 11.70
CA SER A 104 -3.15 -11.27 12.61
C SER A 104 -1.84 -10.50 12.74
N ILE A 105 -1.25 -10.04 11.63
CA ILE A 105 -0.02 -9.23 11.67
C ILE A 105 -0.28 -7.91 12.38
N SER A 106 -1.40 -7.25 12.07
CA SER A 106 -1.79 -5.98 12.71
C SER A 106 -1.99 -6.17 14.22
N TYR A 107 -2.64 -7.25 14.62
CA TYR A 107 -2.84 -7.63 16.02
C TYR A 107 -1.51 -7.91 16.73
N LEU A 108 -0.61 -8.68 16.13
CA LEU A 108 0.70 -8.99 16.71
C LEU A 108 1.54 -7.73 16.88
N PHE A 109 1.54 -6.84 15.89
CA PHE A 109 2.20 -5.54 15.99
C PHE A 109 1.63 -4.73 17.16
N TYR A 110 0.30 -4.60 17.25
CA TYR A 110 -0.36 -3.92 18.36
C TYR A 110 -0.01 -4.53 19.73
N PHE A 111 -0.07 -5.87 19.84
CA PHE A 111 0.23 -6.59 21.06
C PHE A 111 1.68 -6.37 21.52
N ILE A 112 2.65 -6.48 20.60
CA ILE A 112 4.07 -6.26 20.91
C ILE A 112 4.30 -4.80 21.32
N SER A 113 3.75 -3.83 20.57
CA SER A 113 3.90 -2.41 20.89
C SER A 113 3.31 -2.02 22.25
N ASN A 114 2.26 -2.71 22.70
CA ASN A 114 1.60 -2.44 23.97
C ASN A 114 1.92 -3.48 25.05
N PHE A 115 2.92 -4.33 24.83
CA PHE A 115 3.24 -5.42 25.75
C PHE A 115 3.66 -4.88 27.13
N SER A 116 4.53 -3.87 27.16
CA SER A 116 4.98 -3.24 28.41
C SER A 116 3.81 -2.68 29.21
N LEU A 117 2.92 -1.93 28.57
CA LEU A 117 1.73 -1.36 29.21
C LEU A 117 0.83 -2.48 29.74
N THR A 118 0.62 -3.54 28.96
CA THR A 118 -0.19 -4.70 29.38
C THR A 118 0.36 -5.36 30.64
N ILE A 119 1.68 -5.51 30.77
CA ILE A 119 2.33 -6.03 31.98
C ILE A 119 2.14 -5.07 33.17
N THR A 120 2.29 -3.76 32.95
CA THR A 120 2.05 -2.76 33.99
C THR A 120 0.62 -2.83 34.53
N LEU A 121 -0.39 -2.90 33.65
CA LEU A 121 -1.79 -3.00 34.04
C LEU A 121 -2.13 -4.33 34.76
N LEU A 122 -1.42 -5.42 34.45
CA LEU A 122 -1.58 -6.70 35.15
C LEU A 122 -0.93 -6.74 36.53
N ASN A 123 0.07 -5.89 36.78
CA ASN A 123 0.72 -5.81 38.10
C ASN A 123 -0.11 -5.02 39.11
N ASP A 124 -1.04 -4.19 38.64
CA ASP A 124 -1.90 -3.35 39.49
C ASP A 124 -3.38 -3.80 39.41
N LEU A 125 -3.64 -5.02 39.89
CA LEU A 125 -4.97 -5.64 39.80
C LEU A 125 -6.03 -4.99 40.70
N ASN A 126 -5.62 -4.21 41.69
CA ASN A 126 -6.54 -3.67 42.70
C ASN A 126 -7.35 -2.46 42.18
N ASP A 127 -6.82 -1.74 41.19
CA ASP A 127 -7.43 -0.51 40.66
C ASP A 127 -7.98 -0.71 39.23
N TRP A 128 -8.65 -1.84 39.00
CA TRP A 128 -9.27 -2.11 37.71
C TRP A 128 -10.51 -1.23 37.48
N ASP A 129 -10.42 -0.36 36.47
CA ASP A 129 -11.51 0.48 36.01
C ASP A 129 -12.01 0.07 34.60
N LEU A 130 -12.91 0.89 34.04
CA LEU A 130 -13.44 0.65 32.69
C LEU A 130 -12.35 0.72 31.61
N SER A 131 -11.29 1.53 31.82
CA SER A 131 -10.20 1.70 30.86
C SER A 131 -9.35 0.42 30.72
N MET A 132 -9.15 -0.30 31.84
CA MET A 132 -8.52 -1.62 31.83
C MET A 132 -9.33 -2.60 30.99
N THR A 133 -10.64 -2.62 31.18
CA THR A 133 -11.54 -3.49 30.42
C THR A 133 -11.50 -3.17 28.93
N GLU A 134 -11.48 -1.89 28.57
CA GLU A 134 -11.33 -1.44 27.18
C GLU A 134 -9.99 -1.86 26.57
N HIS A 135 -8.90 -1.89 27.35
CA HIS A 135 -7.59 -2.33 26.89
C HIS A 135 -7.50 -3.84 26.63
N PHE A 136 -8.02 -4.66 27.56
CA PHE A 136 -7.94 -6.12 27.47
C PHE A 136 -8.95 -6.75 26.52
N LEU A 137 -10.14 -6.14 26.36
CA LEU A 137 -11.21 -6.70 25.54
C LEU A 137 -10.78 -6.94 24.07
N PRO A 138 -10.11 -6.01 23.37
CA PRO A 138 -9.54 -6.23 22.05
C PRO A 138 -8.45 -7.30 22.03
N LEU A 139 -7.63 -7.38 23.08
CA LEU A 139 -6.54 -8.34 23.21
C LEU A 139 -7.06 -9.79 23.18
N ILE A 140 -8.25 -10.01 23.74
CA ILE A 140 -8.93 -11.31 23.78
C ILE A 140 -9.83 -11.51 22.55
N LEU A 141 -10.62 -10.49 22.19
CA LEU A 141 -11.64 -10.63 21.14
C LEU A 141 -11.05 -10.65 19.72
N PHE A 142 -9.95 -9.95 19.43
CA PHE A 142 -9.34 -10.02 18.10
C PHE A 142 -8.87 -11.43 17.74
N PRO A 143 -8.09 -12.16 18.57
CA PRO A 143 -7.71 -13.53 18.29
C PRO A 143 -8.91 -14.47 18.07
N ILE A 144 -9.93 -14.37 18.93
CA ILE A 144 -11.16 -15.17 18.82
C ILE A 144 -11.90 -14.84 17.52
N GLY A 145 -12.01 -13.56 17.20
CA GLY A 145 -12.65 -13.05 16.00
C GLY A 145 -11.93 -13.48 14.72
N ILE A 146 -10.60 -13.35 14.67
CA ILE A 146 -9.76 -13.76 13.54
C ILE A 146 -9.85 -15.27 13.35
N PHE A 147 -9.74 -16.06 14.43
CA PHE A 147 -9.89 -17.51 14.35
C PHE A 147 -11.29 -17.90 13.85
N GLY A 148 -12.34 -17.24 14.34
CA GLY A 148 -13.71 -17.44 13.87
C GLY A 148 -13.89 -17.05 12.41
N LEU A 149 -13.29 -15.95 11.94
CA LEU A 149 -13.27 -15.56 10.53
C LEU A 149 -12.61 -16.64 9.67
N TRP A 150 -11.43 -17.10 10.07
CA TRP A 150 -10.69 -18.15 9.36
C TRP A 150 -11.46 -19.47 9.28
N LYS A 151 -12.18 -19.85 10.36
CA LYS A 151 -13.04 -21.03 10.40
C LYS A 151 -14.43 -20.83 9.80
N ILE A 152 -14.68 -19.68 9.15
CA ILE A 152 -15.95 -19.35 8.50
C ILE A 152 -17.14 -19.48 9.49
N LYS A 153 -16.94 -19.00 10.72
CA LYS A 153 -17.96 -19.01 11.77
C LYS A 153 -18.62 -17.65 11.89
N LYS A 154 -19.95 -17.66 12.08
CA LYS A 154 -20.77 -16.44 12.25
C LYS A 154 -20.22 -15.51 13.34
N TYR A 155 -19.88 -16.07 14.49
CA TYR A 155 -19.38 -15.29 15.62
C TYR A 155 -18.08 -14.54 15.28
N GLY A 156 -17.21 -15.12 14.44
CA GLY A 156 -15.97 -14.46 14.02
C GLY A 156 -16.24 -13.20 13.21
N TRP A 157 -17.20 -13.27 12.29
CA TRP A 157 -17.66 -12.10 11.55
C TRP A 157 -18.28 -11.04 12.48
N PHE A 158 -19.17 -11.45 13.40
CA PHE A 158 -19.79 -10.51 14.35
C PHE A 158 -18.75 -9.80 15.22
N ILE A 159 -17.78 -10.53 15.78
CA ILE A 159 -16.73 -9.97 16.62
C ILE A 159 -15.87 -8.99 15.82
N ILE A 160 -15.36 -9.38 14.66
CA ILE A 160 -14.44 -8.55 13.89
C ILE A 160 -15.13 -7.31 13.33
N VAL A 161 -16.36 -7.44 12.81
CA VAL A 161 -17.11 -6.27 12.34
C VAL A 161 -17.42 -5.32 13.49
N SER A 162 -17.78 -5.84 14.67
CA SER A 162 -18.03 -5.01 15.85
C SER A 162 -16.77 -4.26 16.30
N LEU A 163 -15.64 -4.96 16.42
CA LEU A 163 -14.36 -4.34 16.80
C LEU A 163 -13.92 -3.29 15.78
N LEU A 164 -13.91 -3.61 14.48
CA LEU A 164 -13.52 -2.67 13.45
C LEU A 164 -14.44 -1.44 13.42
N THR A 165 -15.76 -1.64 13.59
CA THR A 165 -16.71 -0.52 13.69
C THR A 165 -16.40 0.33 14.92
N TYR A 166 -16.26 -0.30 16.09
CA TYR A 166 -15.89 0.39 17.33
C TYR A 166 -14.63 1.26 17.14
N TYR A 167 -13.54 0.68 16.63
CA TYR A 167 -12.28 1.38 16.43
C TYR A 167 -12.34 2.49 15.37
N SER A 168 -13.15 2.31 14.32
CA SER A 168 -13.36 3.35 13.31
C SER A 168 -13.97 4.59 13.95
N PHE A 169 -15.02 4.42 14.77
CA PHE A 169 -15.73 5.54 15.40
C PHE A 169 -14.97 6.10 16.61
N ALA A 170 -14.32 5.26 17.41
CA ALA A 170 -13.42 5.70 18.47
C ALA A 170 -12.28 6.56 17.92
N THR A 171 -11.73 6.23 16.73
CA THR A 171 -10.71 7.05 16.06
C THR A 171 -11.25 8.43 15.69
N ILE A 172 -12.51 8.53 15.23
CA ILE A 172 -13.16 9.81 14.92
C ILE A 172 -13.30 10.65 16.19
N TYR A 173 -13.86 10.08 17.26
CA TYR A 173 -14.10 10.80 18.50
C TYR A 173 -12.81 11.20 19.22
N ALA A 174 -11.79 10.32 19.21
CA ALA A 174 -10.46 10.66 19.69
C ALA A 174 -9.88 11.85 18.91
N GLY A 175 -10.00 11.84 17.58
CA GLY A 175 -9.61 12.97 16.74
C GLY A 175 -10.34 14.26 17.12
N ILE A 176 -11.68 14.24 17.17
CA ILE A 176 -12.49 15.41 17.55
C ILE A 176 -12.09 15.94 18.92
N SER A 177 -11.90 15.07 19.90
CA SER A 177 -11.52 15.44 21.27
C SER A 177 -10.14 16.09 21.30
N SER A 178 -9.15 15.52 20.61
CA SER A 178 -7.82 16.10 20.49
C SER A 178 -7.82 17.47 19.83
N TYR A 179 -8.67 17.69 18.81
CA TYR A 179 -8.79 19.01 18.16
C TYR A 179 -9.55 20.03 19.01
N LYS A 180 -10.62 19.63 19.70
CA LYS A 180 -11.39 20.51 20.60
C LYS A 180 -10.54 21.04 21.74
N LEU A 181 -9.74 20.16 22.36
CA LEU A 181 -8.79 20.54 23.43
C LEU A 181 -7.76 21.57 22.94
N SER A 182 -7.33 21.46 21.69
CA SER A 182 -6.29 22.31 21.13
C SER A 182 -6.79 23.67 20.59
N TYR A 183 -8.03 23.75 20.08
CA TYR A 183 -8.61 25.01 19.60
C TYR A 183 -9.26 25.85 20.71
N GLY A 184 -9.59 25.25 21.86
CA GLY A 184 -10.35 25.91 22.92
C GLY A 184 -9.58 26.88 23.81
N ASN A 185 -8.23 26.83 23.83
CA ASN A 185 -7.45 27.52 24.86
C ASN A 185 -6.13 28.10 24.31
N GLU A 186 -6.23 29.16 23.53
CA GLU A 186 -5.07 30.03 23.27
C GLU A 186 -4.70 30.77 24.58
N GLY A 187 -3.77 30.20 25.37
CA GLY A 187 -3.08 30.94 26.45
C GLY A 187 -3.18 30.40 27.88
N GLY A 188 -3.39 29.11 28.12
CA GLY A 188 -3.43 28.52 29.47
C GLY A 188 -2.57 27.27 29.66
N VAL A 189 -2.63 26.64 30.84
CA VAL A 189 -1.94 25.37 31.21
C VAL A 189 -2.10 24.26 30.15
N TYR A 190 -3.19 24.30 29.37
CA TYR A 190 -3.46 23.40 28.26
C TYR A 190 -2.51 23.52 27.07
N SER A 191 -1.86 24.68 26.83
CA SER A 191 -0.83 24.80 25.79
C SER A 191 0.46 24.06 26.15
N GLN A 192 0.70 23.83 27.45
CA GLN A 192 1.79 22.99 27.93
C GLN A 192 1.42 21.50 27.83
N LEU A 193 0.14 21.17 27.98
CA LEU A 193 -0.40 19.83 27.72
C LEU A 193 -0.36 19.48 26.22
N ASP A 194 -0.52 20.44 25.31
CA ASP A 194 -0.37 20.23 23.85
C ASP A 194 1.05 19.76 23.46
N ASN A 195 2.08 20.10 24.26
CA ASN A 195 3.44 19.56 24.10
C ASN A 195 3.60 18.15 24.69
N LEU A 196 2.77 17.77 25.67
CA LEU A 196 2.74 16.43 26.28
C LEU A 196 1.87 15.45 25.48
N PHE A 197 0.85 15.96 24.78
CA PHE A 197 -0.09 15.18 23.95
C PHE A 197 -0.05 15.71 22.50
N PRO A 198 0.95 15.29 21.70
CA PRO A 198 1.10 15.80 20.34
C PRO A 198 -0.17 15.54 19.51
N LYS A 199 -0.58 16.55 18.75
CA LYS A 199 -1.79 16.47 17.92
C LYS A 199 -1.70 15.27 16.98
N PRO A 200 -2.73 14.42 16.92
CA PRO A 200 -2.75 13.32 15.98
C PRO A 200 -2.71 13.88 14.56
N ASN A 201 -1.86 13.34 13.71
CA ASN A 201 -1.78 13.75 12.31
C ASN A 201 -3.12 13.43 11.60
N LEU A 202 -3.79 14.46 11.04
CA LEU A 202 -5.05 14.31 10.28
C LEU A 202 -4.94 13.24 9.20
N ILE A 203 -3.82 13.18 8.50
CA ILE A 203 -3.59 12.20 7.42
C ILE A 203 -3.62 10.79 8.00
N ASN A 204 -3.04 10.57 9.18
CA ASN A 204 -3.06 9.27 9.85
C ASN A 204 -4.49 8.90 10.30
N LEU A 205 -5.27 9.87 10.79
CA LEU A 205 -6.67 9.65 11.18
C LEU A 205 -7.53 9.27 9.97
N ILE A 206 -7.41 10.01 8.87
CA ILE A 206 -8.14 9.74 7.61
C ILE A 206 -7.73 8.38 7.06
N LEU A 207 -6.43 8.08 6.99
CA LEU A 207 -5.92 6.81 6.48
C LEU A 207 -6.40 5.63 7.33
N ARG A 208 -6.38 5.77 8.67
CA ARG A 208 -6.90 4.76 9.59
C ARG A 208 -8.40 4.53 9.37
N LEU A 209 -9.20 5.60 9.22
CA LEU A 209 -10.63 5.50 8.94
C LEU A 209 -10.90 4.82 7.59
N VAL A 210 -10.17 5.19 6.54
CA VAL A 210 -10.31 4.60 5.21
C VAL A 210 -9.97 3.12 5.24
N ILE A 211 -8.89 2.72 5.92
CA ILE A 211 -8.50 1.31 6.05
C ILE A 211 -9.56 0.54 6.84
N ILE A 212 -9.88 0.97 8.06
CA ILE A 212 -10.81 0.24 8.94
C ILE A 212 -12.22 0.23 8.35
N GLY A 213 -12.71 1.37 7.88
CA GLY A 213 -14.00 1.48 7.19
C GLY A 213 -14.04 0.66 5.91
N GLY A 214 -12.94 0.62 5.15
CA GLY A 214 -12.77 -0.23 3.98
C GLY A 214 -12.88 -1.72 4.32
N LEU A 215 -12.32 -2.16 5.46
CA LEU A 215 -12.45 -3.54 5.94
C LEU A 215 -13.89 -3.88 6.37
N VAL A 216 -14.56 -2.98 7.08
CA VAL A 216 -15.99 -3.15 7.44
C VAL A 216 -16.84 -3.26 6.18
N PHE A 217 -16.62 -2.35 5.21
CA PHE A 217 -17.32 -2.37 3.93
C PHE A 217 -17.05 -3.66 3.14
N PHE A 218 -15.79 -4.11 3.11
CA PHE A 218 -15.41 -5.38 2.49
C PHE A 218 -16.17 -6.55 3.13
N LEU A 219 -16.17 -6.66 4.46
CA LEU A 219 -16.88 -7.71 5.22
C LEU A 219 -18.41 -7.67 5.02
N HIS A 220 -18.96 -6.52 4.63
CA HIS A 220 -20.37 -6.34 4.31
C HIS A 220 -20.78 -6.70 2.88
N ARG A 221 -19.83 -7.08 2.01
CA ARG A 221 -20.15 -7.50 0.64
C ARG A 221 -21.07 -8.72 0.67
N ASN A 222 -22.09 -8.71 -0.20
CA ASN A 222 -23.10 -9.79 -0.27
C ASN A 222 -22.47 -11.19 -0.37
N LYS A 223 -21.38 -11.35 -1.14
CA LYS A 223 -20.65 -12.62 -1.27
C LYS A 223 -20.09 -13.12 0.07
N ILE A 224 -19.55 -12.22 0.90
CA ILE A 224 -19.01 -12.57 2.23
C ILE A 224 -20.16 -12.89 3.19
N LEU A 225 -21.20 -12.05 3.21
CA LEU A 225 -22.38 -12.30 4.05
C LEU A 225 -23.02 -13.67 3.77
N GLN A 226 -23.08 -14.08 2.51
CA GLN A 226 -23.54 -15.41 2.09
C GLN A 226 -22.66 -16.53 2.65
N VAL A 227 -21.33 -16.39 2.58
CA VAL A 227 -20.37 -17.37 3.14
C VAL A 227 -20.59 -17.58 4.64
N TYR A 228 -20.82 -16.51 5.39
CA TYR A 228 -21.11 -16.60 6.83
C TYR A 228 -22.59 -16.87 7.15
N LYS A 229 -23.48 -16.96 6.14
CA LYS A 229 -24.94 -17.11 6.32
C LYS A 229 -25.54 -16.01 7.21
N ILE A 230 -25.16 -14.76 6.95
CA ILE A 230 -25.61 -13.56 7.66
C ILE A 230 -26.54 -12.77 6.74
N LYS A 231 -27.70 -12.37 7.26
CA LYS A 231 -28.62 -11.49 6.53
C LYS A 231 -28.06 -10.08 6.49
N LYS A 232 -28.18 -9.39 5.34
CA LYS A 232 -27.72 -8.01 5.18
C LYS A 232 -28.31 -7.06 6.23
N THR A 233 -29.58 -7.24 6.59
CA THR A 233 -30.25 -6.49 7.65
C THR A 233 -29.52 -6.63 8.98
N ASN A 234 -29.20 -7.86 9.41
CA ASN A 234 -28.52 -8.11 10.68
C ASN A 234 -27.12 -7.48 10.71
N GLY A 235 -26.42 -7.49 9.57
CA GLY A 235 -25.13 -6.82 9.46
C GLY A 235 -25.25 -5.31 9.67
N ILE A 236 -26.17 -4.65 8.97
CA ILE A 236 -26.35 -3.20 9.08
C ILE A 236 -26.83 -2.83 10.49
N THR A 237 -27.78 -3.58 11.06
CA THR A 237 -28.26 -3.36 12.43
C THR A 237 -27.12 -3.47 13.43
N LEU A 238 -26.23 -4.46 13.30
CA LEU A 238 -25.05 -4.57 14.17
C LEU A 238 -24.17 -3.32 14.09
N VAL A 239 -23.83 -2.88 12.88
CA VAL A 239 -22.99 -1.68 12.70
C VAL A 239 -23.67 -0.47 13.35
N LEU A 240 -24.96 -0.25 13.12
CA LEU A 240 -25.71 0.85 13.72
C LEU A 240 -25.72 0.79 15.25
N VAL A 241 -25.96 -0.38 15.84
CA VAL A 241 -25.94 -0.56 17.30
C VAL A 241 -24.57 -0.21 17.87
N ILE A 242 -23.49 -0.70 17.27
CA ILE A 242 -22.13 -0.39 17.72
C ILE A 242 -21.84 1.11 17.59
N VAL A 243 -22.24 1.75 16.49
CA VAL A 243 -22.08 3.21 16.31
C VAL A 243 -22.79 4.00 17.40
N VAL A 244 -24.04 3.64 17.71
CA VAL A 244 -24.82 4.30 18.77
C VAL A 244 -24.15 4.11 20.12
N LEU A 245 -23.75 2.87 20.46
CA LEU A 245 -23.08 2.58 21.73
C LEU A 245 -21.76 3.33 21.87
N THR A 246 -20.91 3.32 20.84
CA THR A 246 -19.65 4.07 20.83
C THR A 246 -19.92 5.57 20.98
N THR A 247 -20.95 6.10 20.32
CA THR A 247 -21.32 7.51 20.45
C THR A 247 -21.76 7.85 21.87
N MET A 248 -22.58 7.00 22.51
CA MET A 248 -23.02 7.22 23.89
C MET A 248 -21.85 7.20 24.87
N ILE A 249 -20.92 6.24 24.73
CA ILE A 249 -19.72 6.15 25.56
C ILE A 249 -18.88 7.42 25.41
N TRP A 250 -18.55 7.81 24.18
CA TRP A 250 -17.72 9.00 23.95
C TRP A 250 -18.41 10.30 24.35
N TRP A 251 -19.73 10.42 24.18
CA TRP A 251 -20.48 11.58 24.64
C TRP A 251 -20.49 11.71 26.17
N SER A 252 -20.43 10.59 26.90
CA SER A 252 -20.32 10.63 28.37
C SER A 252 -18.92 11.05 28.86
N LEU A 253 -17.91 10.98 27.99
CA LEU A 253 -16.51 11.30 28.31
C LEU A 253 -16.10 12.72 27.88
N ILE A 254 -16.90 13.39 27.03
CA ILE A 254 -16.66 14.75 26.50
C ILE A 254 -17.37 15.79 27.37
#